data_AF-A0A937PWH7-F1
#
_entry.id   AF-A0A937PWH7-F1
#
_cell.length_a   1.000
_cell.length_b   1.000
_cell.length_c   1.000
_cell.angle_alpha   90.00
_cell.angle_beta   90.00
_cell.angle_gamma   90.00
#
_symmetry.space_group_name_H-M   'P 1'
#
loop_
_entity.id
_entity.type
_entity.pdbx_description
1 polymer ?
#
loop_
_entity_poly.entity_id
_entity_poly.type
_entity_poly.pdbx_seq_one_letter_code
_entity_poly.pdbx_strand_id
1 'polypeptide(L)'
;MSVISLPLIVLMLLVVGITVLVVKAGAIALRLTGMEAQRAEFQALSAVTGTGFTTRESELVMSDPRRRKIVGALMIFGNVVLVTLVGLMVGSFATTEEQYEVPVYVLLLVVGAYVVYRVLTAKGVMVRWDRWVDEHLRKRLRLREHSFAEILTLTPGYGVAELRVEAGSPFAGKTLARSGFRE
;
A
#
# COMPACT_ATOMS: atom_id res chain seq x y z
N MET A 1 -16.45 23.60 -24.23
CA MET A 1 -15.85 22.26 -24.03
C MET A 1 -14.85 22.01 -25.15
N SER A 2 -13.61 22.44 -24.98
CA SER A 2 -12.52 21.93 -25.83
C SER A 2 -12.41 20.42 -25.59
N VAL A 3 -12.73 19.60 -26.59
CA VAL A 3 -12.76 18.11 -26.51
C VAL A 3 -11.43 17.53 -26.01
N ILE A 4 -10.36 18.32 -26.05
CA ILE A 4 -8.99 18.00 -25.67
C ILE A 4 -8.75 18.08 -24.15
N SER A 5 -9.49 18.91 -23.40
CA SER A 5 -9.24 19.10 -21.95
C SER A 5 -9.86 17.99 -21.09
N LEU A 6 -11.03 17.47 -21.48
CA LEU A 6 -11.70 16.36 -20.80
C LEU A 6 -10.84 15.09 -20.65
N PRO A 7 -10.17 14.56 -21.70
CA PRO A 7 -9.32 13.37 -21.57
C PRO A 7 -8.11 13.60 -20.66
N LEU A 8 -7.55 14.81 -20.61
CA LEU A 8 -6.44 15.14 -19.71
C LEU A 8 -6.87 15.09 -18.24
N ILE A 9 -8.07 15.60 -17.93
CA ILE A 9 -8.65 15.52 -16.59
C ILE A 9 -8.90 14.07 -16.18
N VAL A 10 -9.51 13.28 -17.06
CA VAL A 10 -9.75 11.85 -16.81
C VAL A 10 -8.43 11.11 -16.57
N LEU A 11 -7.41 11.37 -17.40
CA LEU A 11 -6.08 10.80 -17.23
C LEU A 11 -5.46 11.20 -15.89
N MET A 12 -5.59 12.45 -15.46
CA MET A 12 -5.06 12.90 -14.18
C MET A 12 -5.73 12.21 -13.00
N LEU A 13 -7.06 12.07 -13.03
CA LEU A 13 -7.81 11.33 -12.01
C LEU A 13 -7.41 9.85 -11.97
N LEU A 14 -7.17 9.26 -13.14
CA LEU A 14 -6.69 7.89 -13.27
C LEU A 14 -5.30 7.73 -12.66
N VAL A 15 -4.36 8.63 -12.97
CA VAL A 15 -3.02 8.65 -12.38
C VAL A 15 -3.10 8.72 -10.85
N VAL A 16 -3.88 9.64 -10.30
CA VAL A 16 -4.09 9.76 -8.84
C VAL A 16 -4.65 8.45 -8.27
N GLY A 17 -5.64 7.85 -8.93
CA GLY A 17 -6.23 6.58 -8.50
C GLY A 17 -5.21 5.43 -8.48
N ILE A 18 -4.40 5.32 -9.53
CA ILE A 18 -3.31 4.34 -9.60
C ILE A 18 -2.29 4.59 -8.49
N THR A 19 -1.91 5.84 -8.22
CA THR A 19 -0.95 6.17 -7.17
C THR A 19 -1.42 5.66 -5.81
N VAL A 20 -2.70 5.81 -5.46
CA VAL A 20 -3.25 5.28 -4.22
C VAL A 20 -3.17 3.74 -4.18
N LEU A 21 -3.48 3.07 -5.29
CA LEU A 21 -3.37 1.61 -5.39
C LEU A 21 -1.92 1.14 -5.22
N VAL A 22 -0.95 1.86 -5.80
CA VAL A 22 0.48 1.57 -5.68
C VAL A 22 0.98 1.79 -4.25
N VAL A 23 0.54 2.86 -3.56
CA VAL A 23 0.83 3.07 -2.13
C VAL A 23 0.33 1.88 -1.31
N LYS A 24 -0.91 1.44 -1.53
CA LYS A 24 -1.49 0.28 -0.83
C LYS A 24 -0.72 -1.01 -1.14
N ALA A 25 -0.35 -1.24 -2.39
CA ALA A 25 0.45 -2.40 -2.77
C ALA A 25 1.84 -2.38 -2.12
N GLY A 26 2.48 -1.21 -2.05
CA GLY A 26 3.73 -1.00 -1.32
C GLY A 26 3.60 -1.31 0.17
N ALA A 27 2.50 -0.88 0.81
CA ALA A 27 2.23 -1.19 2.20
C ALA A 27 2.07 -2.70 2.43
N ILE A 28 1.34 -3.41 1.56
CA ILE A 28 1.22 -4.87 1.62
C ILE A 28 2.60 -5.53 1.43
N ALA A 29 3.39 -5.07 0.47
CA ALA A 29 4.74 -5.59 0.24
C ALA A 29 5.64 -5.41 1.48
N LEU A 30 5.56 -4.26 2.16
CA LEU A 30 6.30 -4.01 3.41
C LEU A 30 5.79 -4.89 4.56
N ARG A 31 4.47 -5.06 4.71
CA ARG A 31 3.89 -5.98 5.70
C ARG A 31 4.38 -7.42 5.51
N LEU A 32 4.47 -7.88 4.26
CA LEU A 32 5.00 -9.19 3.91
C LEU A 32 6.50 -9.38 4.30
N THR A 33 7.21 -8.30 4.61
CA THR A 33 8.57 -8.37 5.18
C THR A 33 8.60 -8.42 6.71
N GLY A 34 7.46 -8.53 7.38
CA GLY A 34 7.33 -8.51 8.84
C GLY A 34 7.36 -7.10 9.43
N MET A 35 6.73 -6.14 8.74
CA MET A 35 6.56 -4.78 9.25
C MET A 35 5.15 -4.60 9.78
N GLU A 36 5.04 -3.96 10.95
CA GLU A 36 3.76 -3.59 11.56
C GLU A 36 2.84 -2.87 10.56
N ALA A 37 1.57 -3.27 10.54
CA ALA A 37 0.61 -2.84 9.53
C ALA A 37 0.47 -1.32 9.40
N GLN A 38 0.49 -0.60 10.53
CA GLN A 38 0.37 0.85 10.59
C GLN A 38 1.65 1.54 10.09
N ARG A 39 2.83 1.02 10.46
CA ARG A 39 4.12 1.55 9.98
C ARG A 39 4.29 1.33 8.49
N ALA A 40 3.93 0.16 7.98
CA ALA A 40 4.02 -0.15 6.56
C ALA A 40 3.15 0.78 5.70
N GLU A 41 1.94 1.11 6.15
CA GLU A 41 1.07 2.07 5.46
C GLU A 41 1.67 3.49 5.45
N PHE A 42 2.10 3.96 6.62
CA PHE A 42 2.70 5.28 6.73
C PHE A 42 3.99 5.37 5.92
N GLN A 43 4.82 4.32 5.95
CA GLN A 43 6.08 4.30 5.22
C GLN A 43 5.88 4.24 3.70
N ALA A 44 4.94 3.44 3.21
CA ALA A 44 4.63 3.40 1.79
C ALA A 44 4.05 4.73 1.29
N LEU A 45 3.19 5.38 2.10
CA LEU A 45 2.67 6.71 1.79
C LEU A 45 3.80 7.73 1.71
N SER A 46 4.61 7.83 2.77
CA SER A 46 5.71 8.79 2.86
C SER A 46 6.79 8.57 1.80
N ALA A 47 7.01 7.33 1.36
CA ALA A 47 7.90 7.02 0.24
C ALA A 47 7.40 7.59 -1.08
N VAL A 48 6.10 7.44 -1.37
CA VAL A 48 5.50 7.95 -2.63
C VAL A 48 5.32 9.46 -2.60
N THR A 49 4.98 10.06 -1.46
CA THR A 49 4.81 11.52 -1.35
C THR A 49 6.13 12.27 -1.21
N GLY A 50 7.24 11.58 -0.91
CA GLY A 50 8.55 12.20 -0.70
C GLY A 50 8.67 12.95 0.63
N THR A 51 7.74 12.77 1.58
CA THR A 51 7.78 13.43 2.90
C THR A 51 8.89 12.88 3.80
N GLY A 52 9.40 11.67 3.51
CA GLY A 52 10.48 11.05 4.24
C GLY A 52 10.06 10.41 5.57
N PHE A 53 11.04 10.06 6.39
CA PHE A 53 10.85 9.35 7.67
C PHE A 53 11.72 9.94 8.78
N THR A 54 11.41 9.57 10.02
CA THR A 54 12.34 9.79 11.13
C THR A 54 13.56 8.86 10.99
N THR A 55 14.68 9.20 11.62
CA THR A 55 15.93 8.42 11.53
C THR A 55 15.74 6.96 11.93
N ARG A 56 15.00 6.70 13.01
CA ARG A 56 14.70 5.33 13.49
C ARG A 56 13.88 4.52 12.48
N GLU A 57 12.89 5.14 11.85
CA GLU A 57 12.08 4.47 10.84
C GLU A 57 12.90 4.18 9.57
N SER A 58 13.79 5.09 9.18
CA SER A 58 14.73 4.86 8.08
C SER A 58 15.69 3.70 8.34
N GLU A 59 16.22 3.57 9.56
CA GLU A 59 17.08 2.43 9.95
C GLU A 59 16.32 1.10 9.82
N LEU A 60 15.05 1.05 10.24
CA LEU A 60 14.20 -0.14 10.10
C LEU A 60 13.98 -0.54 8.63
N VAL A 61 13.88 0.43 7.71
CA VAL A 61 13.79 0.17 6.27
C VAL A 61 15.13 -0.26 5.69
N MET A 62 16.23 0.39 6.08
CA MET A 62 17.56 0.13 5.54
C MET A 62 18.16 -1.19 6.01
N SER A 63 17.76 -1.68 7.18
CA SER A 63 18.23 -2.95 7.77
C SER A 63 17.90 -4.19 6.94
N ASP A 64 16.80 -4.20 6.18
CA ASP A 64 16.42 -5.31 5.29
C ASP A 64 16.60 -4.89 3.80
N PRO A 65 17.45 -5.58 3.02
CA PRO A 65 17.65 -5.28 1.60
C PRO A 65 16.36 -5.31 0.76
N ARG A 66 15.35 -6.09 1.14
CA ARG A 66 14.05 -6.18 0.46
C ARG A 66 13.22 -4.93 0.74
N ARG A 67 13.14 -4.49 2.00
CA ARG A 67 12.45 -3.23 2.38
C ARG A 67 13.06 -2.05 1.65
N ARG A 68 14.40 -1.99 1.60
CA ARG A 68 15.13 -0.97 0.84
C ARG A 68 14.76 -0.93 -0.65
N LYS A 69 14.63 -2.09 -1.30
CA LYS A 69 14.21 -2.16 -2.71
C LYS A 69 12.76 -1.69 -2.91
N ILE A 70 11.84 -2.11 -2.03
CA ILE A 70 10.43 -1.70 -2.09
C ILE A 70 10.30 -0.19 -1.93
N VAL A 71 10.88 0.37 -0.86
CA VAL A 71 10.81 1.81 -0.58
C VAL A 71 11.52 2.63 -1.65
N GLY A 72 12.67 2.19 -2.14
CA GLY A 72 13.37 2.85 -3.25
C GLY A 72 12.52 2.91 -4.52
N ALA A 73 11.84 1.82 -4.88
CA ALA A 73 10.93 1.80 -6.03
C ALA A 73 9.74 2.75 -5.84
N LEU A 74 9.15 2.80 -4.64
CA LEU A 74 8.07 3.72 -4.30
C LEU A 74 8.50 5.19 -4.39
N MET A 75 9.71 5.52 -3.95
CA MET A 75 10.28 6.87 -4.06
C MET A 75 10.48 7.30 -5.51
N ILE A 76 11.02 6.41 -6.36
CA ILE A 76 11.19 6.70 -7.79
C ILE A 76 9.81 6.90 -8.44
N PHE A 77 8.86 6.00 -8.16
CA PHE A 77 7.50 6.07 -8.67
C PHE A 77 6.81 7.39 -8.27
N GLY A 78 6.92 7.79 -7.01
CA GLY A 78 6.35 9.05 -6.51
C GLY A 78 6.82 10.27 -7.29
N ASN A 79 8.14 10.37 -7.55
CA ASN A 79 8.70 11.46 -8.34
C ASN A 79 8.21 11.45 -9.80
N VAL A 80 8.12 10.27 -10.43
CA VAL A 80 7.58 10.13 -11.80
C VAL A 80 6.13 10.60 -11.87
N VAL A 81 5.32 10.20 -10.88
CA VAL A 81 3.92 10.63 -10.77
C VAL A 81 3.83 12.15 -10.61
N LEU A 82 4.65 12.75 -9.74
CA LEU A 82 4.64 14.19 -9.51
C LEU A 82 4.95 14.96 -10.79
N VAL A 83 6.02 14.59 -11.50
CA VAL A 83 6.39 15.23 -12.78
C VAL A 83 5.28 15.06 -13.82
N THR A 84 4.66 13.86 -13.88
CA THR A 84 3.55 13.59 -14.81
C THR A 84 2.34 14.46 -14.50
N LEU A 85 1.91 14.54 -13.23
CA LEU A 85 0.77 15.35 -12.81
C LEU A 85 1.00 16.84 -13.10
N VAL A 86 2.19 17.36 -12.81
CA VAL A 86 2.55 18.75 -13.13
C VAL A 86 2.49 18.98 -14.65
N GLY A 87 3.04 18.07 -15.45
CA GLY A 87 2.98 18.15 -16.91
C GLY A 87 1.54 18.14 -17.46
N LEU A 88 0.69 17.26 -16.95
CA LEU A 88 -0.73 17.18 -17.33
C LEU A 88 -1.49 18.46 -16.94
N MET A 89 -1.21 19.02 -15.76
CA MET A 89 -1.81 20.28 -15.32
C MET A 89 -1.41 21.44 -16.22
N VAL A 90 -0.11 21.62 -16.47
CA VAL A 90 0.39 22.69 -17.34
C VAL A 90 -0.16 22.53 -18.76
N GLY A 91 -0.19 21.31 -19.30
CA GLY A 91 -0.75 21.03 -20.62
C GLY A 91 -2.26 21.31 -20.70
N SER A 92 -3.01 21.06 -19.63
CA SER A 92 -4.44 21.38 -19.56
C SER A 92 -4.69 22.89 -19.58
N PHE A 93 -3.85 23.69 -18.91
CA PHE A 93 -3.99 25.15 -18.92
C PHE A 93 -3.54 25.78 -20.24
N ALA A 94 -2.48 25.26 -20.85
CA ALA A 94 -1.95 25.77 -22.12
C ALA A 94 -2.93 25.60 -23.30
N THR A 95 -3.93 24.74 -23.18
CA THR A 95 -4.93 24.45 -24.23
C THR A 95 -6.29 25.10 -23.97
N THR A 96 -6.44 25.87 -22.89
CA THR A 96 -7.70 26.52 -22.51
C THR A 96 -7.69 27.98 -22.98
N GLU A 97 -8.39 28.29 -24.08
CA GLU A 97 -8.48 29.67 -24.62
C GLU A 97 -9.59 30.52 -23.98
N GLU A 98 -10.55 29.90 -23.29
CA GLU A 98 -11.75 30.57 -22.73
C GLU A 98 -11.69 30.66 -21.19
N GLN A 99 -11.64 31.89 -20.64
CA GLN A 99 -11.54 32.14 -19.18
C GLN A 99 -12.74 31.61 -18.37
N TYR A 100 -13.91 31.44 -18.99
CA TYR A 100 -15.13 30.96 -18.32
C TYR A 100 -15.13 29.47 -18.01
N GLU A 101 -14.20 28.67 -18.55
CA GLU A 101 -14.18 27.22 -18.33
C GLU A 101 -13.39 26.80 -17.08
N VAL A 102 -12.53 27.68 -16.52
CA VAL A 102 -11.65 27.36 -15.38
C VAL A 102 -12.42 26.90 -14.12
N PRO A 103 -13.51 27.55 -13.68
CA PRO A 103 -14.25 27.10 -12.50
C PRO A 103 -14.90 25.72 -12.71
N VAL A 104 -15.35 25.42 -13.93
CA VAL A 104 -15.94 24.13 -14.28
C VAL A 104 -14.89 23.02 -14.25
N TYR A 105 -13.67 23.29 -14.72
CA TYR A 105 -12.56 22.33 -14.66
C TYR A 105 -12.14 22.02 -13.22
N VAL A 106 -12.01 23.04 -12.38
CA VAL A 106 -11.71 22.84 -10.95
C VAL A 106 -12.82 22.03 -10.27
N LEU A 107 -14.09 22.34 -10.56
CA LEU A 107 -15.22 21.58 -10.03
C LEU A 107 -15.18 20.11 -10.47
N LEU A 108 -14.95 19.85 -11.77
CA LEU A 108 -14.82 18.50 -12.32
C LEU A 108 -13.68 17.71 -11.66
N LEU A 109 -12.54 18.37 -11.40
CA LEU A 109 -11.41 17.75 -10.71
C LEU A 109 -11.74 17.39 -9.27
N VAL A 110 -12.36 18.30 -8.51
CA VAL A 110 -12.74 18.05 -7.12
C VAL A 110 -13.78 16.94 -7.04
N VAL A 111 -14.81 16.99 -7.88
CA VAL A 111 -15.85 15.95 -7.93
C VAL A 111 -15.26 14.62 -8.38
N GLY A 112 -14.43 14.61 -9.41
CA GLY A 112 -13.74 13.42 -9.90
C GLY A 112 -12.83 12.80 -8.85
N ALA A 113 -12.05 13.60 -8.14
CA ALA A 113 -11.19 13.14 -7.05
C ALA A 113 -12.01 12.57 -5.89
N TYR A 114 -13.15 13.19 -5.55
CA TYR A 114 -14.08 12.67 -4.57
C TYR A 114 -14.67 11.31 -4.99
N VAL A 115 -15.08 11.16 -6.25
CA VAL A 115 -15.57 9.89 -6.79
C VAL A 115 -14.48 8.82 -6.72
N VAL A 116 -13.27 9.12 -7.16
CA VAL A 116 -12.11 8.19 -7.08
C VAL A 116 -11.86 7.79 -5.63
N TYR A 117 -11.85 8.74 -4.70
CA TYR A 117 -11.71 8.48 -3.27
C TYR A 117 -12.80 7.54 -2.74
N ARG A 118 -14.06 7.78 -3.08
CA ARG A 118 -15.20 6.95 -2.67
C ARG A 118 -15.12 5.53 -3.23
N VAL A 119 -14.70 5.38 -4.49
CA VAL A 119 -14.52 4.07 -5.13
C VAL A 119 -13.37 3.31 -4.46
N LEU A 120 -12.23 3.96 -4.23
CA LEU A 120 -11.06 3.32 -3.62
C LEU A 120 -11.27 2.99 -2.13
N THR A 121 -12.08 3.77 -1.41
CA THR A 121 -12.42 3.48 0.00
C THR A 121 -13.58 2.51 0.15
N ALA A 122 -14.24 2.09 -0.93
CA ALA A 122 -15.29 1.10 -0.87
C ALA A 122 -14.72 -0.25 -0.37
N LYS A 123 -15.28 -0.77 0.73
CA LYS A 123 -14.81 -1.99 1.40
C LYS A 123 -14.61 -3.16 0.43
N GLY A 124 -15.53 -3.35 -0.52
CA GLY A 124 -15.43 -4.44 -1.50
C GLY A 124 -14.24 -4.31 -2.46
N VAL A 125 -13.95 -3.09 -2.93
CA VAL A 125 -12.82 -2.82 -3.83
C VAL A 125 -11.51 -3.04 -3.09
N MET A 126 -11.37 -2.48 -1.89
CA MET A 126 -10.15 -2.60 -1.10
C MET A 126 -9.87 -4.05 -0.68
N VAL A 127 -10.87 -4.80 -0.20
CA VAL A 127 -10.68 -6.22 0.17
C VAL A 127 -10.26 -7.06 -1.04
N ARG A 128 -10.77 -6.75 -2.23
CA ARG A 128 -10.39 -7.47 -3.45
C ARG A 128 -8.98 -7.09 -3.91
N TRP A 129 -8.62 -5.81 -3.82
CA TRP A 129 -7.29 -5.32 -4.11
C TRP A 129 -6.25 -5.96 -3.18
N ASP A 130 -6.48 -5.92 -1.88
CA ASP A 130 -5.57 -6.47 -0.87
C ASP A 130 -5.29 -7.95 -1.14
N ARG A 131 -6.34 -8.75 -1.37
CA ARG A 131 -6.21 -10.18 -1.70
C ARG A 131 -5.43 -10.40 -2.99
N TRP A 132 -5.78 -9.65 -4.04
CA TRP A 132 -5.12 -9.80 -5.34
C TRP A 132 -3.63 -9.47 -5.25
N VAL A 133 -3.27 -8.38 -4.56
CA VAL A 133 -1.86 -7.98 -4.38
C VAL A 133 -1.11 -9.00 -3.53
N ASP A 134 -1.68 -9.42 -2.39
CA ASP A 134 -1.05 -10.41 -1.50
C ASP A 134 -0.75 -11.72 -2.23
N GLU A 135 -1.72 -12.26 -2.98
CA GLU A 135 -1.53 -13.48 -3.78
C GLU A 135 -0.45 -13.31 -4.86
N HIS A 136 -0.46 -12.18 -5.57
CA HIS A 136 0.52 -11.93 -6.64
C HIS A 136 1.93 -11.73 -6.10
N LEU A 137 2.07 -11.02 -4.98
CA LEU A 137 3.35 -10.78 -4.34
C LEU A 137 3.91 -12.07 -3.74
N ARG A 138 3.12 -12.87 -3.01
CA ARG A 138 3.60 -14.14 -2.46
C ARG A 138 4.15 -15.08 -3.54
N LYS A 139 3.46 -15.16 -4.69
CA LYS A 139 3.89 -15.97 -5.84
C LYS A 139 5.20 -15.48 -6.45
N ARG A 140 5.37 -14.17 -6.64
CA ARG A 140 6.58 -13.61 -7.28
C ARG A 140 7.77 -13.50 -6.34
N LEU A 141 7.53 -13.17 -5.09
CA LEU A 141 8.58 -12.79 -4.16
C LEU A 141 9.19 -14.00 -3.42
N ARG A 142 8.76 -15.25 -3.73
CA ARG A 142 9.19 -16.51 -3.06
C ARG A 142 9.36 -16.31 -1.56
N LEU A 143 8.42 -15.59 -0.96
CA LEU A 143 8.46 -15.29 0.45
C LEU A 143 8.21 -16.61 1.17
N ARG A 144 9.28 -17.14 1.75
CA ARG A 144 9.23 -18.21 2.73
C ARG A 144 8.15 -17.81 3.74
N GLU A 145 7.09 -18.62 3.81
CA GLU A 145 5.97 -18.43 4.72
C GLU A 145 6.52 -18.23 6.13
N HIS A 146 6.59 -16.98 6.58
CA HIS A 146 6.53 -16.73 8.00
C HIS A 146 5.05 -16.67 8.33
N SER A 147 4.63 -17.75 9.00
CA SER A 147 3.30 -18.08 9.46
C SER A 147 2.62 -16.88 10.15
N PHE A 148 1.30 -16.93 10.12
CA PHE A 148 0.27 -16.03 10.65
C PHE A 148 0.40 -15.66 12.15
N ALA A 149 1.55 -15.87 12.79
CA ALA A 149 1.79 -15.61 14.21
C ALA A 149 1.69 -14.12 14.61
N GLU A 150 1.69 -13.19 13.65
CA GLU A 150 1.62 -11.75 13.93
C GLU A 150 0.19 -11.17 14.00
N ILE A 151 -0.86 -11.98 13.84
CA ILE A 151 -2.27 -11.51 13.89
C ILE A 151 -2.89 -11.63 15.29
N LEU A 152 -2.19 -12.19 16.28
CA LEU A 152 -2.73 -12.43 17.63
C LEU A 152 -2.08 -11.62 18.76
N THR A 153 -1.47 -10.48 18.46
CA THR A 153 -1.20 -9.43 19.47
C THR A 153 -2.46 -8.59 19.72
N LEU A 154 -3.53 -9.25 20.20
CA LEU A 154 -4.76 -8.56 20.57
C LEU A 154 -4.67 -7.85 21.94
N THR A 155 -3.61 -8.06 22.73
CA THR A 155 -3.40 -7.39 24.02
C THR A 155 -1.90 -7.35 24.39
N PRO A 156 -1.36 -6.24 24.92
CA PRO A 156 0.02 -6.22 25.42
C PRO A 156 0.18 -7.23 26.58
N GLY A 157 1.13 -8.16 26.43
CA GLY A 157 1.45 -9.20 27.42
C GLY A 157 1.15 -10.64 26.98
N TYR A 158 0.48 -10.85 25.84
CA TYR A 158 0.16 -12.18 25.32
C TYR A 158 0.60 -12.31 23.85
N GLY A 159 1.03 -13.52 23.45
CA GLY A 159 1.45 -13.84 22.09
C GLY A 159 1.11 -15.28 21.73
N VAL A 160 0.98 -15.58 20.44
CA VAL A 160 0.67 -16.93 19.94
C VAL A 160 1.81 -17.41 19.05
N ALA A 161 2.33 -18.60 19.35
CA ALA A 161 3.41 -19.24 18.61
C ALA A 161 2.95 -20.59 18.05
N GLU A 162 3.34 -20.89 16.81
CA GLU A 162 3.13 -22.19 16.17
C GLU A 162 4.38 -23.06 16.35
N LEU A 163 4.23 -24.22 16.98
CA LEU A 163 5.30 -25.19 17.20
C LEU A 163 5.02 -26.45 16.37
N ARG A 164 5.95 -26.83 15.50
CA ARG A 164 5.84 -28.05 14.71
C ARG A 164 6.36 -29.24 15.52
N VAL A 165 5.49 -30.20 15.79
CA VAL A 165 5.82 -31.39 16.60
C VAL A 165 6.18 -32.55 15.68
N GLU A 166 7.40 -33.08 15.80
CA GLU A 166 7.85 -34.26 15.06
C GLU A 166 7.22 -35.55 15.58
N ALA A 167 7.08 -36.57 14.72
CA ALA A 167 6.35 -37.81 15.01
C ALA A 167 6.91 -38.65 16.17
N GLY A 168 8.15 -38.39 16.61
CA GLY A 168 8.78 -39.04 17.78
C GLY A 168 8.73 -38.23 19.08
N SER A 169 8.08 -37.06 19.06
CA SER A 169 8.01 -36.17 20.22
C SER A 169 7.07 -36.72 21.30
N PRO A 170 7.37 -36.52 22.60
CA PRO A 170 6.48 -36.85 23.71
C PRO A 170 5.09 -36.17 23.64
N PHE A 171 4.95 -35.16 22.77
CA PHE A 171 3.74 -34.37 22.57
C PHE A 171 2.96 -34.77 21.30
N ALA A 172 3.51 -35.65 20.46
CA ALA A 172 2.85 -36.14 19.26
C ALA A 172 1.57 -36.91 19.64
N GLY A 173 0.44 -36.55 19.01
CA GLY A 173 -0.87 -37.19 19.26
C GLY A 173 -1.55 -36.81 20.59
N LYS A 174 -1.02 -35.87 21.37
CA LYS A 174 -1.66 -35.38 22.60
C LYS A 174 -2.47 -34.11 22.32
N THR A 175 -3.66 -34.02 22.90
CA THR A 175 -4.45 -32.78 22.95
C THR A 175 -3.69 -31.72 23.76
N LEU A 176 -3.85 -30.43 23.43
CA LEU A 176 -3.21 -29.31 24.15
C LEU A 176 -3.40 -29.38 25.69
N ALA A 177 -4.58 -29.81 26.15
CA ALA A 177 -4.86 -29.98 27.58
C ALA A 177 -3.97 -31.03 28.30
N ARG A 178 -3.36 -31.97 27.56
CA ARG A 178 -2.53 -33.07 28.06
C ARG A 178 -1.05 -32.93 27.70
N SER A 179 -0.67 -31.94 26.91
CA SER A 179 0.70 -31.75 26.43
C SER A 179 1.58 -30.91 27.38
N GLY A 180 1.05 -30.46 28.52
CA GLY A 180 1.82 -29.73 29.53
C GLY A 180 2.12 -28.27 29.16
N PHE A 181 1.73 -27.82 27.97
CA PHE A 181 1.70 -26.41 27.59
C PHE A 181 0.49 -25.74 28.26
N ARG A 182 0.65 -25.42 29.55
CA ARG A 182 -0.24 -24.51 30.28
C ARG A 182 0.40 -23.13 30.31
N GLU A 183 -0.46 -22.11 30.32
CA GLU A 183 -0.20 -20.65 30.24
C GLU A 183 1.16 -20.17 30.77
#